data_AF-Q1WQX7-F1
#
_entry.id   AF-Q1WQX7-F1
#
_cell.length_a   1.000
_cell.length_b   1.000
_cell.length_c   1.000
_cell.angle_alpha   90.00
_cell.angle_beta   90.00
_cell.angle_gamma   90.00
#
_symmetry.space_group_name_H-M   'P 1'
#
loop_
_entity.id
_entity.type
_entity.pdbx_description
1 polymer ?
#
loop_
_entity_poly.entity_id
_entity_poly.type
_entity_poly.pdbx_seq_one_letter_code
_entity_poly.pdbx_strand_id
1 'polypeptide(L)' 'MMKEFTVLTECELAKVDGGKRGPNCVGNFLGGLFAGAAAGVPLGPAGIVGGANLGMVGGALTCL' A
#
# COMPACT_ATOMS: atom_id res chain seq x y z
N MET A 1 15.70 32.35 -16.03
CA MET A 1 14.33 31.88 -15.72
C MET A 1 14.23 31.73 -14.21
N MET A 2 13.52 32.64 -13.54
CA MET A 2 13.25 32.51 -12.10
C MET A 2 12.17 31.45 -11.93
N LYS A 3 12.49 30.37 -11.22
CA LYS A 3 11.50 29.35 -10.87
C LYS A 3 10.65 29.90 -9.73
N GLU A 4 9.38 30.19 -9.99
CA GLU A 4 8.40 30.41 -8.93
C GLU A 4 8.18 29.09 -8.20
N PHE A 5 8.47 29.07 -6.90
CA PHE A 5 8.18 27.93 -6.05
C PHE A 5 6.91 28.25 -5.27
N THR A 6 5.82 27.56 -5.61
CA THR A 6 4.55 27.68 -4.88
C THR A 6 4.58 26.70 -3.72
N VAL A 7 4.45 27.21 -2.49
CA VAL A 7 4.32 26.36 -1.29
C VAL A 7 2.88 25.86 -1.23
N LEU A 8 2.69 24.56 -1.40
CA LEU A 8 1.38 23.91 -1.31
C LEU A 8 1.16 23.37 0.11
N THR A 9 -0.08 23.43 0.59
CA THR A 9 -0.46 22.80 1.85
C THR A 9 -0.60 21.28 1.70
N GLU A 10 -0.54 20.51 2.79
CA GLU A 10 -0.71 19.04 2.74
C GLU A 10 -2.03 18.62 2.08
N CYS A 11 -3.11 19.39 2.32
CA CYS A 11 -4.41 19.18 1.70
C CYS A 11 -4.40 19.39 0.18
N GLU A 12 -3.53 20.27 -0.31
CA GLU A 12 -3.35 20.50 -1.75
C GLU A 12 -2.42 19.45 -2.36
N LEU A 13 -1.37 19.04 -1.64
CA LEU A 13 -0.53 17.90 -2.05
C LEU A 13 -1.35 16.62 -2.21
N ALA A 14 -2.32 16.37 -1.33
CA ALA A 14 -3.22 15.22 -1.46
C ALA A 14 -4.12 15.29 -2.70
N LYS A 15 -4.35 16.49 -3.27
CA LYS A 15 -5.16 16.64 -4.48
C LYS A 15 -4.38 16.44 -5.77
N VAL A 16 -3.04 16.56 -5.72
CA VAL A 16 -2.14 16.28 -6.84
C VAL A 16 -2.28 14.81 -7.25
N ASP A 17 -2.23 14.55 -8.56
CA ASP A 17 -2.23 13.18 -9.08
C ASP A 17 -0.95 12.45 -8.63
N GLY A 18 -1.09 11.33 -7.92
CA GLY A 18 0.01 10.69 -7.17
C GLY A 18 0.30 11.30 -5.78
N GLY A 19 -0.43 12.34 -5.40
CA GLY A 19 -0.46 12.88 -4.05
C GLY A 19 -1.04 11.87 -3.05
N LYS A 20 -0.47 11.82 -1.85
CA LYS A 20 -0.83 10.85 -0.80
C LYS A 20 -2.27 11.08 -0.28
N ARG A 21 -3.28 10.64 -1.03
CA ARG A 21 -4.67 10.50 -0.57
C ARG A 21 -4.72 9.32 0.40
N GLY A 22 -5.10 9.55 1.66
CA GLY A 22 -5.39 8.44 2.59
C GLY A 22 -6.44 7.48 1.98
N PRO A 23 -6.41 6.17 2.27
CA PRO A 23 -6.17 5.52 3.56
C PRO A 23 -4.77 4.88 3.64
N ASN A 24 -4.42 4.32 4.81
CA ASN A 24 -3.12 3.70 5.06
C ASN A 24 -2.81 2.60 4.02
N CYS A 25 -2.17 2.93 2.90
CA CYS A 25 -1.74 1.91 1.94
C CYS A 25 -0.77 0.91 2.55
N VAL A 26 0.04 1.39 3.49
CA VAL A 26 0.85 0.54 4.37
C VAL A 26 -0.05 -0.37 5.22
N GLY A 27 -1.17 0.13 5.72
CA GLY A 27 -2.15 -0.66 6.48
C GLY A 27 -2.85 -1.73 5.63
N ASN A 28 -3.27 -1.41 4.40
CA ASN A 28 -3.86 -2.40 3.49
C ASN A 28 -2.82 -3.40 2.99
N PHE A 29 -1.60 -2.95 2.72
CA PHE A 29 -0.45 -3.80 2.39
C PHE A 29 -0.12 -4.79 3.52
N LEU A 30 0.01 -4.30 4.75
CA LEU A 30 0.29 -5.12 5.93
C LEU A 30 -0.90 -6.02 6.28
N GLY A 31 -2.13 -5.52 6.17
CA GLY A 31 -3.35 -6.33 6.34
C GLY A 31 -3.40 -7.46 5.33
N GLY A 32 -3.05 -7.17 4.08
CA GLY A 32 -2.88 -8.15 3.01
C GLY A 32 -1.79 -9.19 3.33
N LEU A 33 -0.63 -8.76 3.83
CA LEU A 33 0.44 -9.66 4.29
C LEU A 33 -0.07 -10.65 5.35
N PHE A 34 -0.72 -10.17 6.41
CA PHE A 34 -1.17 -11.02 7.50
C PHE A 34 -2.30 -11.96 7.06
N ALA A 35 -3.27 -11.46 6.30
CA ALA A 35 -4.36 -12.27 5.78
C ALA A 35 -3.86 -13.36 4.82
N GLY A 36 -2.93 -13.00 3.92
CA GLY A 36 -2.30 -13.91 2.98
C GLY A 36 -1.43 -14.96 3.67
N ALA A 37 -0.64 -14.55 4.66
CA ALA A 37 0.17 -15.46 5.49
C ALA A 37 -0.71 -16.46 6.24
N ALA A 38 -1.81 -15.98 6.86
CA ALA A 38 -2.76 -16.82 7.59
C ALA A 38 -3.46 -17.84 6.68
N ALA A 39 -3.87 -17.42 5.47
CA ALA A 39 -4.45 -18.32 4.47
C ALA A 39 -3.45 -19.37 3.97
N GLY A 40 -2.15 -19.07 4.02
CA GLY A 40 -1.06 -19.96 3.62
C GLY A 40 -0.62 -20.99 4.67
N VAL A 41 -1.02 -20.84 5.95
CA VAL A 41 -0.65 -21.75 7.06
C VAL A 41 -0.91 -23.23 6.77
N PRO A 42 -2.05 -23.63 6.16
CA PRO A 42 -2.32 -25.04 5.87
C PRO A 42 -1.32 -25.69 4.90
N LEU A 43 -0.63 -24.88 4.09
CA LEU A 43 0.35 -25.32 3.09
C LEU A 43 1.79 -25.26 3.63
N GLY A 44 1.97 -25.02 4.94
CA GLY A 44 3.28 -24.96 5.59
C GLY A 44 4.08 -23.69 5.27
N PRO A 45 5.41 -23.68 5.56
CA PRO A 45 6.23 -22.48 5.46
C PRO A 45 6.24 -21.83 4.07
N ALA A 46 6.26 -22.65 3.00
CA ALA A 46 6.20 -22.16 1.63
C ALA A 46 4.84 -21.50 1.31
N GLY A 47 3.76 -22.06 1.86
CA GLY A 47 2.42 -21.50 1.77
C GLY A 47 2.28 -20.16 2.47
N ILE A 48 2.86 -20.01 3.67
CA ILE A 48 2.86 -18.76 4.43
C ILE A 48 3.58 -17.65 3.65
N VAL A 49 4.77 -17.95 3.11
CA VAL A 49 5.56 -16.98 2.34
C VAL A 49 4.86 -16.62 1.02
N GLY A 50 4.34 -17.62 0.30
CA GLY A 50 3.62 -17.40 -0.95
C GLY A 50 2.32 -16.61 -0.75
N GLY A 51 1.57 -16.97 0.29
CA GLY A 51 0.34 -16.29 0.68
C GLY A 51 0.59 -14.85 1.13
N ALA A 52 1.62 -14.60 1.95
CA ALA A 52 2.00 -13.25 2.36
C ALA A 52 2.33 -12.35 1.16
N ASN A 53 3.09 -12.86 0.19
CA ASN A 53 3.46 -12.10 -1.02
C ASN A 53 2.23 -11.77 -1.88
N LEU A 54 1.35 -12.75 -2.12
CA LEU A 54 0.10 -12.53 -2.85
C LEU A 54 -0.83 -11.55 -2.13
N GLY A 55 -0.93 -11.68 -0.81
CA GLY A 55 -1.71 -10.80 0.04
C GLY A 55 -1.19 -9.36 0.05
N MET A 56 0.12 -9.16 0.11
CA MET A 56 0.74 -7.83 -0.03
C MET A 56 0.41 -7.16 -1.36
N VAL A 57 0.48 -7.90 -2.46
CA VAL A 57 0.14 -7.38 -3.81
C VAL A 57 -1.35 -7.02 -3.88
N GLY A 58 -2.23 -7.88 -3.38
CA GLY A 58 -3.67 -7.60 -3.31
C GLY A 58 -3.99 -6.37 -2.46
N GLY A 59 -3.30 -6.22 -1.31
CA GLY A 59 -3.41 -5.05 -0.44
C GLY A 59 -2.91 -3.76 -1.07
N ALA A 60 -1.80 -3.81 -1.80
CA ALA A 60 -1.25 -2.66 -2.52
C ALA A 60 -2.14 -2.23 -3.71
N LEU A 61 -2.79 -3.17 -4.39
CA LEU A 61 -3.71 -2.87 -5.50
C LEU A 61 -4.93 -2.08 -5.05
N THR A 62 -5.36 -2.17 -3.78
CA THR A 62 -6.44 -1.35 -3.24
C THR A 62 -6.10 0.14 -3.09
N CYS A 63 -4.85 0.51 -3.40
CA CYS A 63 -4.32 1.86 -3.31
C CYS A 63 -3.96 2.50 -4.66
N LEU A 64 -4.17 1.78 -5.76
CA LEU A 64 -4.12 2.27 -7.13
C LEU A 64 -5.53 2.63 -7.59
#